data_AF-A0A6J4YC15-F1
#
_entry.id   AF-A0A6J4YC15-F1
#
_cell.length_a   1.000
_cell.length_b   1.000
_cell.length_c   1.000
_cell.angle_alpha   90.00
_cell.angle_beta   90.00
_cell.angle_gamma   90.00
#
_symmetry.space_group_name_H-M   'P 1'
#
loop_
_entity.id
_entity.type
_entity.pdbx_description
1 polymer ?
#
loop_
_entity_poly.entity_id
_entity_poly.type
_entity_poly.pdbx_seq_one_letter_code
_entity_poly.pdbx_strand_id
1 'polypeptide(L)'
;MPKLRNRDVQKIIQLFDNQLLTLQRVSKIEKMKMRKKIVNVVQPALSSAAATPETFMLVVETKLVEITKHFLDSYGFQTRLGETVRNMYQKAAEAALPPPPKKKQ
;
A
#
# COMPACT_ATOMS: atom_id res chain seq x y z
N MET A 1 -11.90 13.31 -3.29
CA MET A 1 -11.37 12.09 -2.65
C MET A 1 -10.37 12.48 -1.56
N PRO A 2 -10.35 11.77 -0.42
CA PRO A 2 -9.41 12.06 0.65
C PRO A 2 -7.98 11.72 0.21
N LYS A 3 -7.05 12.66 0.36
CA LYS A 3 -5.64 12.44 0.02
C LYS A 3 -4.97 11.64 1.12
N LEU A 4 -4.41 10.48 0.77
CA LEU A 4 -3.57 9.70 1.69
C LEU A 4 -2.34 10.50 2.10
N ARG A 5 -1.93 10.37 3.37
CA ARG A 5 -0.77 11.09 3.90
C ARG A 5 0.51 10.37 3.47
N ASN A 6 1.61 11.10 3.41
CA ASN A 6 2.93 10.52 3.08
C ASN A 6 3.32 9.37 4.05
N ARG A 7 2.83 9.44 5.30
CA ARG A 7 2.98 8.38 6.32
C ARG A 7 2.31 7.06 5.93
N ASP A 8 1.17 7.12 5.23
CA ASP A 8 0.44 5.94 4.79
C ASP A 8 1.18 5.20 3.67
N VAL A 9 1.71 5.96 2.71
CA VAL A 9 2.57 5.45 1.64
C VAL A 9 3.81 4.76 2.21
N GLN A 10 4.48 5.39 3.18
CA GLN A 10 5.64 4.80 3.86
C GLN A 10 5.31 3.49 4.58
N LYS A 11 4.13 3.41 5.23
CA LYS A 11 3.68 2.18 5.89
C LYS A 11 3.47 1.03 4.90
N ILE A 12 2.92 1.32 3.72
CA ILE A 12 2.79 0.31 2.66
C ILE A 12 4.16 -0.13 2.15
N ILE A 13 5.07 0.80 1.87
CA ILE A 13 6.44 0.48 1.43
C ILE A 13 7.16 -0.40 2.47
N GLN A 14 7.01 -0.09 3.77
CA GLN A 14 7.58 -0.91 4.84
C GLN A 14 7.05 -2.35 4.86
N LEU A 15 5.77 -2.58 4.54
CA LEU A 15 5.23 -3.94 4.44
C LEU A 15 5.96 -4.75 3.36
N PHE A 16 6.23 -4.13 2.20
CA PHE A 16 7.00 -4.77 1.14
C PHE A 16 8.46 -4.97 1.54
N ASP A 17 9.10 -3.98 2.16
CA ASP A 17 10.49 -4.09 2.62
C ASP A 17 10.66 -5.25 3.60
N ASN A 18 9.72 -5.43 4.54
CA ASN A 18 9.72 -6.54 5.48
C ASN A 18 9.64 -7.90 4.75
N GLN A 19 8.85 -8.01 3.69
CA GLN A 19 8.80 -9.23 2.86
C GLN A 19 10.08 -9.43 2.04
N LEU A 20 10.67 -8.37 1.49
CA LEU A 20 11.96 -8.48 0.78
C LEU A 20 13.09 -8.95 1.70
N LEU A 21 13.05 -8.58 2.99
CA LEU A 21 14.03 -9.04 3.97
C LEU A 21 13.96 -10.56 4.18
N THR A 22 12.78 -11.17 4.13
CA THR A 22 12.62 -12.63 4.29
C THR A 22 13.15 -13.45 3.11
N LEU A 23 13.38 -12.82 1.95
CA LEU A 23 13.93 -13.48 0.76
C LEU A 23 15.43 -13.80 0.92
N GLN A 24 15.79 -14.90 1.59
CA GLN A 24 17.20 -15.24 1.84
C GLN A 24 18.02 -15.56 0.58
N ARG A 25 17.38 -16.06 -0.48
CA ARG A 25 18.04 -16.49 -1.73
C ARG A 25 18.20 -15.38 -2.77
N VAL A 26 17.71 -14.17 -2.48
CA VAL A 26 17.76 -13.04 -3.41
C VAL A 26 18.92 -12.12 -3.03
N SER A 27 19.75 -11.75 -4.00
CA SER A 27 20.93 -10.91 -3.75
C SER A 27 20.55 -9.51 -3.25
N LYS A 28 21.46 -8.84 -2.54
CA LYS A 28 21.25 -7.45 -2.09
C LYS A 28 20.90 -6.51 -3.25
N ILE A 29 21.55 -6.69 -4.40
CA ILE A 29 21.33 -5.88 -5.61
C ILE A 29 19.92 -6.12 -6.17
N GLU A 30 19.47 -7.36 -6.25
CA GLU A 30 18.11 -7.68 -6.69
C GLU A 30 17.06 -7.15 -5.72
N LYS A 31 17.26 -7.30 -4.40
CA LYS A 31 16.36 -6.69 -3.40
C LYS A 31 16.25 -5.18 -3.59
N MET A 32 17.36 -4.49 -3.88
CA MET A 32 17.32 -3.05 -4.21
C MET A 32 16.54 -2.76 -5.49
N LYS A 33 16.68 -3.58 -6.55
CA LYS A 33 15.89 -3.43 -7.78
C LYS A 33 14.40 -3.65 -7.53
N MET A 34 14.04 -4.70 -6.78
CA MET A 34 12.66 -4.98 -6.39
C MET A 34 12.07 -3.83 -5.56
N ARG A 35 12.82 -3.32 -4.58
CA ARG A 35 12.43 -2.16 -3.77
C ARG A 35 12.16 -0.93 -4.62
N LYS A 36 13.05 -0.59 -5.56
CA LYS A 36 12.84 0.52 -6.51
C LYS A 36 11.56 0.32 -7.32
N LYS A 37 11.32 -0.89 -7.85
CA LYS A 37 10.10 -1.22 -8.60
C LYS A 37 8.84 -1.05 -7.73
N ILE A 38 8.88 -1.50 -6.47
CA ILE A 38 7.78 -1.34 -5.51
C ILE A 38 7.48 0.14 -5.28
N VAL A 39 8.48 0.96 -4.94
CA VAL A 39 8.28 2.40 -4.70
C VAL A 39 7.70 3.09 -5.93
N ASN A 40 8.25 2.81 -7.11
CA ASN A 40 7.79 3.39 -8.37
C ASN A 40 6.35 2.98 -8.76
N VAL A 41 5.83 1.89 -8.21
CA VAL A 41 4.44 1.45 -8.44
C VAL A 41 3.51 1.97 -7.34
N VAL A 42 3.89 1.75 -6.08
CA VAL A 42 3.06 2.05 -4.90
C VAL A 42 2.86 3.55 -4.72
N GLN A 43 3.93 4.34 -4.86
CA GLN A 43 3.89 5.77 -4.62
C GLN A 43 2.92 6.51 -5.57
N PRO A 44 2.99 6.34 -6.90
CA PRO A 44 2.00 6.96 -7.80
C PRO A 44 0.61 6.32 -7.68
N ALA A 45 0.50 5.01 -7.39
CA ALA A 45 -0.79 4.36 -7.24
C ALA A 45 -1.59 4.89 -6.04
N LEU A 46 -0.93 5.17 -4.91
CA LEU A 46 -1.57 5.76 -3.72
C LEU A 46 -1.72 7.28 -3.79
N SER A 47 -0.90 7.96 -4.60
CA SER A 47 -0.96 9.42 -4.77
C SER A 47 -1.99 9.86 -5.83
N SER A 48 -2.55 8.92 -6.58
CA SER A 48 -3.57 9.21 -7.59
C SER A 48 -4.88 9.66 -6.94
N ALA A 49 -5.47 10.74 -7.47
CA ALA A 49 -6.71 11.33 -6.96
C ALA A 49 -7.94 10.43 -7.16
N ALA A 50 -7.85 9.44 -8.06
CA ALA A 50 -8.89 8.46 -8.36
C ALA A 50 -8.60 7.08 -7.73
N ALA A 51 -7.56 6.98 -6.89
CA ALA A 51 -7.19 5.72 -6.29
C ALA A 51 -8.27 5.23 -5.32
N THR A 52 -8.71 4.00 -5.50
CA THR A 52 -9.51 3.25 -4.52
C THR A 52 -8.68 2.07 -4.00
N PRO A 53 -9.07 1.46 -2.87
CA PRO A 53 -8.41 0.24 -2.40
C PRO A 53 -8.35 -0.84 -3.50
N GLU A 54 -9.43 -1.01 -4.24
CA GLU A 54 -9.57 -2.03 -5.29
C GLU A 54 -8.64 -1.74 -6.47
N THR A 55 -8.59 -0.49 -6.94
CA THR A 55 -7.67 -0.10 -8.03
C THR A 55 -6.22 -0.22 -7.60
N PHE A 56 -5.89 0.14 -6.35
CA PHE A 56 -4.55 -0.04 -5.82
C PHE A 56 -4.13 -1.51 -5.77
N MET A 57 -5.00 -2.39 -5.25
CA MET A 57 -4.73 -3.82 -5.19
C MET A 57 -4.53 -4.42 -6.59
N LEU A 58 -5.37 -4.04 -7.56
CA LEU A 58 -5.20 -4.47 -8.96
C LEU A 58 -3.85 -4.03 -9.54
N VAL A 59 -3.39 -2.81 -9.25
CA VAL A 59 -2.09 -2.30 -9.70
C VAL A 59 -0.95 -3.09 -9.08
N VAL A 60 -1.04 -3.43 -7.80
CA VAL A 60 -0.04 -4.26 -7.11
C VAL A 60 -0.01 -5.66 -7.71
N GLU A 61 -1.17 -6.28 -7.88
CA GLU A 61 -1.29 -7.61 -8.48
C GLU A 61 -0.71 -7.62 -9.88
N THR A 62 -1.06 -6.68 -10.75
CA THR A 62 -0.59 -6.67 -12.14
C THR A 62 0.88 -6.29 -12.28
N LYS A 63 1.36 -5.25 -11.59
CA LYS A 63 2.72 -4.71 -11.78
C LYS A 63 3.77 -5.31 -10.87
N LEU A 64 3.36 -5.89 -9.73
CA LEU A 64 4.25 -6.46 -8.73
C LEU A 64 4.10 -7.98 -8.58
N VAL A 65 3.30 -8.68 -9.40
CA VAL A 65 3.18 -10.16 -9.38
C VAL A 65 4.53 -10.86 -9.38
N GLU A 66 5.46 -10.37 -10.19
CA GLU A 66 6.79 -10.97 -10.31
C GLU A 66 7.59 -10.88 -9.01
N ILE A 67 7.29 -9.93 -8.13
CA ILE A 67 7.93 -9.77 -6.83
C ILE A 67 7.13 -10.51 -5.76
N THR A 68 5.81 -10.30 -5.72
CA THR A 68 4.94 -10.89 -4.68
C THR A 68 4.89 -12.42 -4.76
N LYS A 69 5.07 -13.02 -5.95
CA LYS A 69 5.20 -14.48 -6.11
C LYS A 69 6.42 -15.08 -5.41
N HIS A 70 7.44 -14.28 -5.11
CA HIS A 70 8.63 -14.76 -4.39
C HIS A 70 8.44 -14.75 -2.88
N PHE A 71 7.42 -14.06 -2.37
CA PHE A 71 7.16 -14.03 -0.94
C PHE A 71 6.72 -15.40 -0.45
N LEU A 72 7.22 -15.79 0.73
CA LEU A 72 6.89 -17.08 1.38
C LEU A 72 5.37 -17.27 1.55
N ASP A 73 4.66 -16.18 1.83
CA ASP A 73 3.22 -16.13 2.04
C ASP A 73 2.63 -15.00 1.18
N SER A 74 2.55 -15.24 -0.13
CA SER A 74 2.05 -14.27 -1.11
C SER A 74 0.57 -13.91 -0.87
N TYR A 75 -0.25 -14.92 -0.58
CA TYR A 75 -1.68 -14.74 -0.30
C TYR A 75 -1.91 -13.98 1.01
N GLY A 76 -1.29 -14.39 2.12
CA GLY A 76 -1.44 -13.69 3.39
C GLY A 76 -0.81 -12.30 3.37
N PHE A 77 0.21 -12.06 2.55
CA PHE A 77 0.69 -10.70 2.26
C PHE A 77 -0.39 -9.85 1.56
N GLN A 78 -1.01 -10.36 0.49
CA GLN A 78 -2.05 -9.65 -0.25
C GLN A 78 -3.27 -9.32 0.63
N THR A 79 -3.72 -10.26 1.46
CA THR A 79 -4.82 -10.04 2.41
C THR A 79 -4.48 -8.91 3.39
N ARG A 80 -3.31 -8.98 4.05
CA ARG A 80 -2.85 -7.93 4.99
C ARG A 80 -2.67 -6.57 4.31
N LEU A 81 -2.18 -6.57 3.08
CA LEU A 81 -2.03 -5.36 2.28
C LEU A 81 -3.40 -4.74 1.99
N GLY A 82 -4.35 -5.53 1.52
CA GLY A 82 -5.72 -5.10 1.23
C GLY A 82 -6.43 -4.52 2.46
N GLU A 83 -6.33 -5.19 3.61
CA GLU A 83 -6.86 -4.70 4.88
C GLU A 83 -6.20 -3.37 5.30
N THR A 84 -4.87 -3.28 5.18
CA THR A 84 -4.13 -2.08 5.53
C THR A 84 -4.56 -0.89 4.67
N VAL A 85 -4.68 -1.11 3.36
CA VAL A 85 -5.10 -0.09 2.41
C VAL A 85 -6.54 0.32 2.68
N ARG A 86 -7.47 -0.61 2.83
CA ARG A 86 -8.89 -0.31 3.15
C ARG A 86 -9.00 0.53 4.43
N ASN A 87 -8.29 0.16 5.49
CA ASN A 87 -8.26 0.92 6.75
C ASN A 87 -7.69 2.33 6.58
N MET A 88 -6.67 2.52 5.73
CA MET A 88 -6.12 3.85 5.43
C MET A 88 -7.14 4.73 4.70
N TYR A 89 -7.80 4.18 3.68
CA TYR A 89 -8.84 4.91 2.93
C TYR A 89 -10.05 5.25 3.80
N GLN A 90 -10.48 4.35 4.69
CA GLN A 90 -11.56 4.61 5.63
C GLN A 90 -11.21 5.76 6.58
N LYS A 91 -10.02 5.74 7.19
CA LYS A 91 -9.53 6.83 8.06
C LYS A 91 -9.41 8.16 7.31
N ALA A 92 -8.96 8.12 6.07
CA ALA A 92 -8.85 9.30 5.24
C ALA A 92 -10.23 9.87 4.89
N ALA A 93 -11.24 9.02 4.64
CA ALA A 93 -12.62 9.41 4.41
C ALA A 93 -13.27 10.00 5.68
N GLU A 94 -13.08 9.38 6.85
CA GLU A 94 -13.55 9.88 8.14
C GLU A 94 -12.96 11.25 8.48
N ALA A 95 -11.66 11.46 8.21
CA ALA A 95 -11.00 12.74 8.43
C ALA A 95 -11.44 13.84 7.43
N ALA A 96 -12.08 13.47 6.32
CA ALA A 96 -12.59 14.40 5.32
C ALA A 96 -14.06 14.79 5.56
N LEU A 97 -14.76 14.13 6.48
CA LEU A 97 -16.12 14.51 6.88
C LEU A 97 -16.06 15.77 7.75
N PRO A 98 -16.93 16.78 7.51
CA PRO A 98 -17.04 17.91 8.40
C PRO A 98 -17.48 17.45 9.80
N PRO A 99 -16.99 18.08 10.89
CA PRO A 99 -17.43 17.74 12.24
C PRO A 99 -18.96 17.89 12.34
N PRO A 100 -19.65 17.01 13.09
CA PRO A 100 -21.10 17.08 13.22
C PRO A 100 -21.50 18.48 13.71
N PRO A 101 -22.59 19.06 13.15
CA PRO A 101 -23.03 20.39 13.56
C PRO A 101 -23.27 20.38 15.08
N LYS A 102 -22.54 21.22 15.81
CA LYS A 102 -22.78 21.43 17.23
C LYS A 102 -24.25 21.86 17.37
N LYS A 103 -25.08 21.00 17.95
CA LYS A 103 -26.42 21.40 18.40
C LYS A 103 -26.22 22.55 19.39
N LYS A 104 -26.59 23.77 18.98
CA LYS A 104 -26.80 24.86 19.93
C LYS A 104 -27.95 24.43 20.84
N GLN A 105 -27.63 24.19 22.11
CA GLN A 105 -28.62 24.24 23.19
C GLN A 105 -28.99 25.70 23.43
#